data_AF-A0A173WDB4-F1
#
_entry.id   AF-A0A173WDB4-F1
#
_cell.length_a   1.000
_cell.length_b   1.000
_cell.length_c   1.000
_cell.angle_alpha   90.00
_cell.angle_beta   90.00
_cell.angle_gamma   90.00
#
_symmetry.space_group_name_H-M   'P 1'
#
loop_
_entity.id
_entity.type
_entity.pdbx_description
1 polymer ?
#
loop_
_entity_poly.entity_id
_entity_poly.type
_entity_poly.pdbx_seq_one_letter_code
_entity_poly.pdbx_strand_id
1 'polypeptide(L)'
;MANDNKKKVPVVEDVLFHQKPDRRLLSYAPDVTGQRTNRDRRGRDSSTPGTSEGYIKLQQDDKNGQRYLVDYEVTVRFTLDGRKQSIKMKGEDISTTGILLTMPASEEPVPLKDAQDIRLTFEITPGSMPEGYEMMVRKIPAACVREASRPDGTHIYGMQFQSTLAEFSNTHRKNYMLAVASFFLAVIVFVIVLMRAESVIYFQFNRWLYLYSIIAATFLLTRYLFGSFYRPTKIDPDYTPGVTIIVPCFNEEQWIQHTILGCINQDYPIDKLEVIVVDDCSNDHSVDKIREMIERLKESDGDQKMYRVEDRLHYYVQPVNKGKREAMAVGAKMAKHELLVFVDSDSFLDPYAVRNIVQPFKDKKMGGVSGRTDVANTYTNALTKMQAVRYYIAFRIMKAAEGYFDAVTCLSGPLSCYRKDLVLEYCDDWLNQKFLGQRATFGDDRSMTNFILRHHRTTYQDTAVCMTIVPNSHKMFLRQQMRWKRSWLRESIIAARYMWKKEPFMSLSFYMGLLVPIAAPIIVLYNLIYIPIMHRVFPLTFLVGMLMMALLMSMAQLFLRRSTTWIFGVWFCLYYEAVLLWQMPVAWFTFWKSTWGTRLTPADLAEIEKETKKRQEKEARKGKKVDDH
;
A
#
# COMPACT_ATOMS: atom_id res chain seq x y z
N MET A 1 32.45 31.06 -15.15
CA MET A 1 32.24 29.62 -15.38
C MET A 1 32.96 28.85 -14.28
N ALA A 2 32.26 28.46 -13.21
CA ALA A 2 32.84 27.70 -12.10
C ALA A 2 31.83 26.64 -11.64
N ASN A 3 32.14 25.39 -11.98
CA ASN A 3 31.71 24.12 -11.39
C ASN A 3 30.34 24.07 -10.69
N ASP A 4 29.29 23.90 -11.48
CA ASP A 4 28.04 23.28 -11.03
C ASP A 4 28.17 21.76 -11.08
N ASN A 5 29.10 21.21 -10.29
CA ASN A 5 29.32 19.77 -10.16
C ASN A 5 28.71 19.28 -8.84
N LYS A 6 27.44 19.63 -8.59
CA LYS A 6 26.63 18.87 -7.65
C LYS A 6 26.45 17.49 -8.27
N LYS A 7 27.16 16.48 -7.73
CA LYS A 7 26.89 15.06 -7.98
C LYS A 7 25.36 14.85 -7.92
N LYS A 8 24.70 14.77 -9.08
CA LYS A 8 23.30 14.35 -9.17
C LYS A 8 23.30 12.95 -8.56
N VAL A 9 22.74 12.82 -7.36
CA VAL A 9 22.43 11.51 -6.79
C VAL A 9 21.61 10.80 -7.87
N PRO A 10 22.02 9.61 -8.35
CA PRO A 10 21.28 8.94 -9.40
C PRO A 10 19.83 8.77 -8.94
N VAL A 11 18.90 9.28 -9.74
CA VAL A 11 17.46 9.12 -9.49
C VAL A 11 17.20 7.63 -9.69
N VAL A 12 16.90 6.92 -8.60
CA VAL A 12 16.53 5.51 -8.66
C VAL A 12 15.13 5.45 -9.25
N GLU A 13 15.00 4.87 -10.43
CA GLU A 13 13.71 4.65 -11.09
C GLU A 13 12.92 3.57 -10.33
N ASP A 14 11.63 3.82 -10.10
CA ASP A 14 10.78 2.89 -9.36
C ASP A 14 10.46 1.65 -10.21
N VAL A 15 10.67 0.46 -9.64
CA VAL A 15 10.38 -0.80 -10.32
C VAL A 15 8.92 -1.18 -10.04
N LEU A 16 8.09 -1.08 -11.08
CA LEU A 16 6.67 -1.45 -11.09
C LEU A 16 6.43 -2.62 -12.04
N PHE A 17 5.44 -3.46 -11.73
CA PHE A 17 4.92 -4.40 -12.71
C PHE A 17 4.07 -3.65 -13.73
N HIS A 18 4.29 -3.92 -15.00
CA HIS A 18 3.54 -3.29 -16.09
C HIS A 18 2.42 -4.21 -16.52
N GLN A 19 1.19 -3.86 -16.16
CA GLN A 19 0.01 -4.55 -16.69
C GLN A 19 -0.09 -4.28 -18.19
N LYS A 20 -0.32 -5.33 -18.98
CA LYS A 20 -0.61 -5.18 -20.39
C LYS A 20 -1.91 -4.38 -20.51
N PRO A 21 -1.89 -3.19 -21.15
CA PRO A 21 -3.08 -2.37 -21.24
C PRO A 21 -4.15 -3.09 -22.05
N ASP A 22 -5.41 -2.99 -21.61
CA ASP A 22 -6.55 -3.29 -22.47
C ASP A 22 -6.54 -2.26 -23.61
N ARG A 23 -7.09 -2.64 -24.77
CA ARG A 23 -7.35 -1.70 -25.86
C ARG A 23 -8.26 -0.55 -25.42
N ARG A 24 -9.09 -0.79 -24.39
CA ARG A 24 -9.97 0.20 -23.77
C ARG A 24 -9.31 0.81 -22.54
N LEU A 25 -9.40 2.13 -22.39
CA LEU A 25 -8.97 2.81 -21.16
C LEU A 25 -9.89 2.48 -19.98
N LEU A 26 -11.20 2.44 -20.21
CA LEU A 26 -12.22 2.13 -19.20
C LEU A 26 -12.71 0.69 -19.32
N SER A 27 -11.79 -0.25 -19.14
CA SER A 27 -12.05 -1.70 -19.31
C SER A 27 -12.96 -2.32 -18.25
N TYR A 28 -13.05 -1.71 -17.06
CA TYR A 28 -13.78 -2.19 -15.88
C TYR A 28 -15.00 -1.33 -15.53
N ALA A 29 -15.11 -0.10 -16.04
CA ALA A 29 -16.34 0.66 -15.87
C ALA A 29 -17.46 0.00 -16.70
N PRO A 30 -18.65 -0.25 -16.13
CA PRO A 30 -19.79 -0.70 -16.94
C PRO A 30 -20.18 0.38 -17.95
N ASP A 31 -20.75 0.01 -19.09
CA ASP A 31 -21.24 0.94 -20.13
C ASP A 31 -22.73 1.24 -19.90
N VAL A 32 -23.16 2.50 -20.11
CA VAL A 32 -24.58 2.94 -20.00
C VAL A 32 -25.51 2.13 -20.92
N THR A 33 -25.02 1.70 -22.08
CA THR A 33 -25.82 0.93 -23.06
C THR A 33 -26.09 -0.50 -22.61
N GLY A 34 -25.35 -1.01 -21.61
CA GLY A 34 -25.41 -2.40 -21.16
C GLY A 34 -24.96 -3.43 -22.20
N GLN A 35 -24.59 -3.01 -23.42
CA GLN A 35 -24.15 -3.90 -24.50
C GLN A 35 -22.78 -4.53 -24.20
N ARG A 36 -22.01 -3.88 -23.32
CA ARG A 36 -20.67 -4.29 -22.92
C ARG A 36 -20.67 -4.59 -21.43
N THR A 37 -20.56 -5.87 -21.10
CA THR A 37 -20.40 -6.34 -19.73
C THR A 37 -18.95 -6.71 -19.46
N ASN A 38 -18.43 -6.43 -18.26
CA ASN A 38 -17.14 -6.94 -17.77
C ASN A 38 -17.10 -8.47 -17.65
N ARG A 39 -18.26 -9.14 -17.83
CA ARG A 39 -18.38 -10.59 -17.88
C ARG A 39 -17.84 -11.08 -19.23
N ASP A 40 -16.80 -11.90 -19.15
CA ASP A 40 -16.06 -12.47 -20.27
C ASP A 40 -16.98 -13.03 -21.37
N ARG A 41 -16.70 -12.70 -22.64
CA ARG A 41 -17.33 -13.31 -23.82
C ARG A 41 -17.00 -14.80 -23.97
N ARG A 42 -15.98 -15.32 -23.28
CA ARG A 42 -15.49 -16.71 -23.41
C ARG A 42 -16.22 -17.74 -22.55
N GLY A 43 -17.35 -17.40 -21.94
CA GLY A 43 -18.32 -18.40 -21.48
C GLY A 43 -17.72 -19.51 -20.61
N ARG A 44 -17.07 -19.16 -19.50
CA ARG A 44 -16.94 -20.12 -18.39
C ARG A 44 -18.08 -19.89 -17.44
N ASP A 45 -18.86 -20.94 -17.21
CA ASP A 45 -20.01 -21.01 -16.32
C ASP A 45 -19.84 -20.16 -15.06
N SER A 46 -20.48 -18.99 -15.08
CA SER A 46 -20.81 -18.22 -13.89
C SER A 46 -22.13 -18.78 -13.36
N SER A 47 -22.08 -19.98 -12.78
CA SER A 47 -23.20 -20.48 -12.00
C SER A 47 -23.50 -19.49 -10.87
N THR A 48 -24.60 -18.74 -11.03
CA THR A 48 -25.11 -17.60 -10.22
C THR A 48 -24.46 -16.22 -10.41
N PRO A 49 -24.71 -15.54 -11.54
CA PRO A 49 -24.39 -14.12 -11.69
C PRO A 49 -25.33 -13.30 -10.80
N GLY A 50 -24.82 -12.75 -9.69
CA GLY A 50 -25.60 -11.94 -8.74
C GLY A 50 -25.49 -12.39 -7.29
N THR A 51 -24.82 -13.51 -7.01
CA THR A 51 -24.49 -13.89 -5.63
C THR A 51 -23.13 -13.32 -5.22
N SER A 52 -22.91 -13.20 -3.91
CA SER A 52 -21.61 -12.83 -3.34
C SER A 52 -20.48 -13.74 -3.85
N GLU A 53 -20.73 -15.05 -3.91
CA GLU A 53 -19.75 -16.06 -4.34
C GLU A 53 -19.42 -15.95 -5.84
N GLY A 54 -20.44 -15.74 -6.69
CA GLY A 54 -20.23 -15.50 -8.11
C GLY A 54 -19.36 -14.28 -8.38
N TYR A 55 -19.53 -13.20 -7.60
CA TYR A 55 -18.71 -11.99 -7.72
C TYR A 55 -17.26 -12.22 -7.26
N ILE A 56 -17.04 -12.98 -6.17
CA ILE A 56 -15.69 -13.33 -5.71
C ILE A 56 -14.96 -14.16 -6.77
N LYS A 57 -15.64 -15.14 -7.38
CA LYS A 57 -15.09 -15.95 -8.47
C LYS A 57 -14.72 -15.09 -9.68
N LEU A 58 -15.59 -14.15 -10.06
CA LEU A 58 -15.31 -13.19 -11.15
C LEU A 58 -14.04 -12.38 -10.88
N GLN A 59 -13.91 -11.77 -9.70
CA GLN A 59 -12.69 -11.02 -9.34
C GLN A 59 -11.44 -11.91 -9.42
N GLN A 60 -11.55 -13.17 -9.00
CA GLN A 60 -10.45 -14.11 -9.02
C GLN A 60 -10.06 -14.52 -10.45
N ASP A 61 -11.05 -14.80 -11.30
CA ASP A 61 -10.83 -15.17 -12.71
C ASP A 61 -10.20 -14.00 -13.50
N ASP A 62 -10.65 -12.78 -13.26
CA ASP A 62 -10.11 -11.56 -13.85
C ASP A 62 -8.64 -11.34 -13.42
N LYS A 63 -8.34 -11.44 -12.12
CA LYS A 63 -6.96 -11.39 -11.60
C LYS A 63 -6.08 -12.51 -12.17
N ASN A 64 -6.64 -13.69 -12.41
CA ASN A 64 -5.92 -14.80 -13.00
C ASN A 64 -5.59 -14.56 -14.49
N GLY A 65 -6.52 -13.91 -15.21
CA GLY A 65 -6.40 -13.55 -16.63
C GLY A 65 -5.54 -12.32 -16.90
N GLN A 66 -5.35 -11.45 -15.90
CA GLN A 66 -4.53 -10.25 -16.01
C GLN A 66 -3.11 -10.59 -16.51
N ARG A 67 -2.72 -9.94 -17.60
CA ARG A 67 -1.40 -10.09 -18.22
C ARG A 67 -0.46 -8.98 -17.80
N TYR A 68 0.80 -9.34 -17.61
CA TYR A 68 1.92 -8.46 -17.27
C TYR A 68 2.96 -8.55 -18.36
N LEU A 69 3.51 -7.41 -18.77
CA LEU A 69 4.59 -7.35 -19.75
C LEU A 69 5.88 -7.85 -19.11
N VAL A 70 6.61 -8.70 -19.83
CA VAL A 70 7.85 -9.30 -19.35
C VAL A 70 8.91 -9.28 -20.44
N ASP A 71 10.17 -9.36 -19.99
CA ASP A 71 11.33 -9.45 -20.87
C ASP A 71 12.35 -10.42 -20.24
N TYR A 72 12.11 -11.71 -20.39
CA TYR A 72 13.05 -12.75 -19.96
C TYR A 72 13.02 -13.97 -20.90
N GLU A 73 14.11 -14.73 -20.88
CA GLU A 73 14.29 -15.93 -21.69
C GLU A 73 13.47 -17.11 -21.12
N VAL A 74 12.81 -17.84 -22.00
CA VAL A 74 11.99 -19.02 -21.69
C VAL A 74 12.53 -20.20 -22.48
N THR A 75 12.98 -21.24 -21.76
CA THR A 75 13.37 -22.50 -22.39
C THR A 75 12.12 -23.38 -22.58
N VAL A 76 11.78 -23.66 -23.83
CA VAL A 76 10.68 -24.53 -24.24
C VAL A 76 11.25 -25.90 -24.60
N ARG A 77 10.89 -26.93 -23.84
CA ARG A 77 11.20 -28.33 -24.16
C ARG A 77 9.95 -29.00 -24.69
N PHE A 78 10.05 -29.75 -25.78
CA PHE A 78 8.91 -30.39 -26.41
C PHE A 78 9.35 -31.65 -27.15
N THR A 79 8.39 -32.50 -27.51
CA THR A 79 8.61 -33.69 -28.34
C THR A 79 7.90 -33.50 -29.67
N LEU A 80 8.66 -33.52 -30.76
CA LEU A 80 8.14 -33.44 -32.12
C LEU A 80 8.67 -34.66 -32.90
N ASP A 81 7.78 -35.37 -33.60
CA ASP A 81 8.10 -36.61 -34.33
C ASP A 81 8.87 -37.64 -33.49
N GLY A 82 8.49 -37.78 -32.21
CA GLY A 82 9.14 -38.69 -31.26
C GLY A 82 10.52 -38.26 -30.76
N ARG A 83 11.05 -37.11 -31.20
CA ARG A 83 12.34 -36.57 -30.76
C ARG A 83 12.16 -35.43 -29.76
N LYS A 84 12.89 -35.50 -28.64
CA LYS A 84 12.93 -34.43 -27.64
C LYS A 84 13.81 -33.28 -28.14
N GLN A 85 13.25 -32.09 -28.20
CA GLN A 85 13.92 -30.87 -28.61
C GLN A 85 13.80 -29.79 -27.53
N SER A 86 14.68 -28.80 -27.57
CA SER A 86 14.66 -27.66 -26.67
C SER A 86 15.05 -26.41 -27.43
N ILE A 87 14.25 -25.36 -27.29
CA ILE A 87 14.49 -24.05 -27.89
C ILE A 87 14.36 -22.96 -26.83
N LYS A 88 15.06 -21.85 -27.03
CA LYS A 88 14.97 -20.65 -26.18
C LYS A 88 14.14 -19.62 -26.92
N MET A 89 13.12 -19.09 -26.26
CA MET A 89 12.25 -18.05 -26.79
C MET A 89 12.21 -16.88 -25.80
N LYS A 90 11.78 -15.71 -26.26
CA LYS A 90 11.59 -14.54 -25.40
C LYS A 90 10.15 -14.48 -24.90
N GLY A 91 9.93 -14.30 -23.60
CA GLY A 91 8.60 -14.00 -23.07
C GLY A 91 8.24 -12.54 -23.34
N GLU A 92 7.03 -12.28 -23.81
CA GLU A 92 6.51 -10.93 -24.08
C GLU A 92 5.47 -10.50 -23.03
N ASP A 93 4.55 -11.39 -22.68
CA ASP A 93 3.61 -11.17 -21.59
C ASP A 93 3.30 -12.48 -20.85
N ILE A 94 2.95 -12.37 -19.57
CA ILE A 94 2.60 -13.50 -18.71
C ILE A 94 1.35 -13.21 -17.90
N SER A 95 0.53 -14.25 -17.67
CA SER A 95 -0.57 -14.27 -16.71
C SER A 95 -0.42 -15.49 -15.81
N THR A 96 -1.29 -15.63 -14.81
CA THR A 96 -1.28 -16.86 -13.99
C THR A 96 -1.66 -18.11 -14.79
N THR A 97 -2.30 -17.96 -15.95
CA THR A 97 -2.85 -19.08 -16.75
C THR A 97 -2.02 -19.41 -18.00
N GLY A 98 -1.09 -18.54 -18.40
CA GLY A 98 -0.30 -18.73 -19.61
C GLY A 98 0.67 -17.59 -19.90
N ILE A 99 1.52 -17.79 -20.90
CA ILE A 99 2.59 -16.88 -21.33
C ILE A 99 2.58 -16.74 -22.85
N LEU A 100 2.85 -15.53 -23.35
CA LEU A 100 3.10 -15.26 -24.76
C LEU A 100 4.60 -15.30 -25.02
N LEU A 101 5.03 -16.15 -25.95
CA LEU A 101 6.41 -16.27 -26.38
C LEU A 101 6.59 -15.69 -27.78
N THR A 102 7.72 -15.05 -28.00
CA THR A 102 8.16 -14.51 -29.29
C THR A 102 9.47 -15.17 -29.68
N MET A 103 9.61 -15.46 -30.97
CA MET A 103 10.84 -15.96 -31.58
C MET A 103 11.29 -15.01 -32.69
N PRO A 104 12.58 -14.62 -32.74
CA PRO A 104 13.09 -13.69 -33.75
C PRO A 104 12.89 -14.22 -35.17
N ALA A 105 12.72 -13.30 -36.13
CA ALA A 105 12.57 -13.65 -37.56
C ALA A 105 13.79 -14.37 -38.17
N SER A 106 14.94 -14.36 -37.49
CA SER A 106 16.17 -15.03 -37.90
C SER A 106 16.17 -16.54 -37.63
N GLU A 107 15.19 -17.07 -36.89
CA GLU A 107 15.10 -18.48 -36.53
C GLU A 107 13.88 -19.12 -37.22
N GLU A 108 14.03 -20.37 -37.68
CA GLU A 108 12.95 -21.08 -38.37
C GLU A 108 11.77 -21.38 -37.43
N PRO A 109 10.51 -21.09 -37.85
CA PRO A 109 9.31 -21.39 -37.07
C PRO A 109 9.20 -22.88 -36.74
N VAL A 110 8.89 -23.18 -35.49
CA VAL A 110 8.67 -24.54 -35.01
C VAL A 110 7.18 -24.76 -34.81
N PRO A 111 6.56 -25.81 -35.39
CA PRO A 111 5.14 -26.09 -35.22
C PRO A 111 4.87 -26.67 -33.81
N LEU A 112 4.88 -25.82 -32.79
CA LEU A 112 4.64 -26.21 -31.39
C LEU A 112 3.21 -26.70 -31.15
N LYS A 113 2.27 -26.38 -32.04
CA LYS A 113 0.89 -26.86 -31.97
C LYS A 113 0.78 -28.38 -32.16
N ASP A 114 1.69 -28.97 -32.95
CA ASP A 114 1.74 -30.40 -33.22
C ASP A 114 2.67 -31.15 -32.23
N ALA A 115 3.37 -30.40 -31.37
CA ALA A 115 4.31 -30.94 -30.41
C ALA A 115 3.62 -31.50 -29.15
N GLN A 116 4.19 -32.57 -28.59
CA GLN A 116 3.72 -33.23 -27.37
C GLN A 116 4.66 -32.98 -26.16
N ASP A 117 4.13 -33.13 -24.94
CA ASP A 117 4.87 -32.94 -23.67
C ASP A 117 5.63 -31.61 -23.60
N ILE A 118 4.97 -30.50 -23.95
CA ILE A 118 5.59 -29.17 -23.92
C ILE A 118 5.78 -28.74 -22.46
N ARG A 119 7.03 -28.41 -22.10
CA ARG A 119 7.42 -27.97 -20.77
C ARG A 119 8.25 -26.70 -20.82
N LEU A 120 7.82 -25.71 -20.05
CA LEU A 120 8.46 -24.40 -20.00
C LEU A 120 9.35 -24.28 -18.77
N THR A 121 10.50 -23.64 -18.91
CA THR A 121 11.41 -23.31 -17.81
C THR A 121 11.86 -21.86 -17.94
N PHE A 122 11.60 -21.06 -16.91
CA PHE A 122 11.90 -19.62 -16.87
C PHE A 122 11.96 -19.11 -15.43
N GLU A 123 12.57 -17.95 -15.22
CA GLU A 123 12.60 -17.27 -13.93
C GLU A 123 11.66 -16.07 -13.95
N ILE A 124 10.68 -16.03 -13.04
CA ILE A 124 9.85 -14.84 -12.85
C ILE A 124 10.65 -13.86 -12.01
N THR A 125 11.18 -12.82 -12.65
CA THR A 125 12.01 -11.82 -12.00
C THR A 125 11.19 -10.92 -11.07
N PRO A 126 11.76 -10.45 -9.95
CA PRO A 126 11.05 -9.57 -9.03
C PRO A 126 10.62 -8.27 -9.70
N GLY A 127 9.34 -7.91 -9.55
CA GLY A 127 8.74 -6.73 -10.21
C GLY A 127 8.06 -7.03 -11.55
N SER A 128 8.18 -8.23 -12.11
CA SER A 128 7.47 -8.62 -13.35
C SER A 128 6.00 -8.99 -13.11
N MET A 129 5.67 -9.48 -11.93
CA MET A 129 4.32 -9.89 -11.51
C MET A 129 4.05 -9.40 -10.08
N PRO A 130 2.79 -9.47 -9.58
CA PRO A 130 2.50 -9.16 -8.19
C PRO A 130 3.34 -9.99 -7.21
N GLU A 131 3.61 -9.42 -6.04
CA GLU A 131 4.45 -10.05 -5.02
C GLU A 131 3.94 -11.45 -4.63
N GLY A 132 4.87 -12.42 -4.57
CA GLY A 132 4.60 -13.82 -4.22
C GLY A 132 4.71 -14.79 -5.40
N TYR A 133 4.82 -14.29 -6.63
CA TYR A 133 5.05 -15.11 -7.82
C TYR A 133 6.55 -15.29 -8.15
N GLU A 134 7.46 -14.69 -7.39
CA GLU A 134 8.90 -14.76 -7.67
C GLU A 134 9.42 -16.18 -7.47
N MET A 135 9.72 -16.85 -8.58
CA MET A 135 10.20 -18.22 -8.55
C MET A 135 10.91 -18.61 -9.84
N MET A 136 11.81 -19.58 -9.71
CA MET A 136 12.27 -20.37 -10.84
C MET A 136 11.18 -21.40 -11.19
N VAL A 137 10.49 -21.19 -12.31
CA VAL A 137 9.51 -22.12 -12.85
C VAL A 137 10.26 -23.20 -13.63
N ARG A 138 10.23 -24.45 -13.15
CA ARG A 138 10.96 -25.56 -13.76
C ARG A 138 10.00 -26.57 -14.38
N LYS A 139 10.09 -26.74 -15.70
CA LYS A 139 9.36 -27.74 -16.47
C LYS A 139 7.84 -27.71 -16.23
N ILE A 140 7.23 -26.52 -16.19
CA ILE A 140 5.77 -26.40 -16.08
C ILE A 140 5.12 -26.96 -17.37
N PRO A 141 4.19 -27.92 -17.26
CA PRO A 141 3.47 -28.43 -18.42
C PRO A 141 2.60 -27.34 -19.06
N ALA A 142 2.68 -27.20 -20.38
CA ALA A 142 1.93 -26.22 -21.15
C ALA A 142 1.41 -26.83 -22.45
N ALA A 143 0.46 -26.13 -23.08
CA ALA A 143 -0.04 -26.44 -24.41
C ALA A 143 0.06 -25.18 -25.29
N CYS A 144 0.46 -25.35 -26.55
CA CYS A 144 0.40 -24.28 -27.53
C CYS A 144 -1.05 -24.13 -28.02
N VAL A 145 -1.69 -22.99 -27.72
CA VAL A 145 -3.10 -22.74 -28.07
C VAL A 145 -3.22 -21.85 -29.30
N ARG A 146 -2.19 -21.05 -29.58
CA ARG A 146 -2.19 -20.10 -30.69
C ARG A 146 -0.80 -19.94 -31.26
N GLU A 147 -0.72 -19.91 -32.59
CA GLU A 147 0.48 -19.55 -33.34
C GLU A 147 0.09 -18.45 -34.34
N ALA A 148 0.95 -17.47 -34.50
CA ALA A 148 0.80 -16.45 -35.53
C ALA A 148 2.16 -15.85 -35.88
N SER A 149 2.25 -15.25 -37.05
CA SER A 149 3.42 -14.46 -37.48
C SER A 149 3.02 -13.00 -37.52
N ARG A 150 3.89 -12.13 -37.00
CA ARG A 150 3.72 -10.68 -37.10
C ARG A 150 4.19 -10.19 -38.49
N PRO A 151 3.74 -9.01 -38.93
CA PRO A 151 4.18 -8.42 -40.20
C PRO A 151 5.70 -8.17 -40.28
N ASP A 152 6.37 -8.06 -39.12
CA ASP A 152 7.81 -7.88 -38.99
C ASP A 152 8.62 -9.20 -39.10
N GLY A 153 7.94 -10.33 -39.36
CA GLY A 153 8.56 -11.66 -39.45
C GLY A 153 8.72 -12.38 -38.11
N THR A 154 8.36 -11.75 -36.98
CA THR A 154 8.46 -12.37 -35.65
C THR A 154 7.35 -13.41 -35.47
N HIS A 155 7.72 -14.62 -35.04
CA HIS A 155 6.74 -15.67 -34.73
C HIS A 155 6.30 -15.60 -33.27
N ILE A 156 4.99 -15.70 -33.02
CA ILE A 156 4.40 -15.66 -31.69
C ILE A 156 3.66 -16.96 -31.34
N TYR A 157 3.87 -17.42 -30.10
CA TYR A 157 3.31 -18.65 -29.55
C TYR A 157 2.57 -18.35 -28.24
N GLY A 158 1.26 -18.56 -28.24
CA GLY A 158 0.41 -18.44 -27.06
C GLY A 158 0.38 -19.75 -26.28
N MET A 159 1.13 -19.80 -25.17
CA MET A 159 1.24 -20.98 -24.34
C MET A 159 0.27 -20.90 -23.15
N GLN A 160 -0.60 -21.90 -22.98
CA GLN A 160 -1.46 -22.05 -21.82
C GLN A 160 -0.85 -23.07 -20.86
N PHE A 161 -0.76 -22.73 -19.58
CA PHE A 161 -0.30 -23.67 -18.56
C PHE A 161 -1.41 -24.68 -18.23
N GLN A 162 -1.04 -25.95 -18.03
CA GLN A 162 -2.01 -26.98 -17.62
C GLN A 162 -2.51 -26.77 -16.19
N SER A 163 -1.64 -26.24 -15.32
CA SER A 163 -1.97 -25.76 -13.98
C SER A 163 -1.59 -24.29 -13.89
N THR A 164 -2.36 -23.48 -13.17
CA THR A 164 -2.03 -22.06 -13.02
C THR A 164 -0.68 -21.90 -12.32
N LEU A 165 0.03 -20.79 -12.52
CA LEU A 165 1.26 -20.49 -11.78
C LEU A 165 1.04 -20.51 -10.26
N ALA A 166 -0.15 -20.12 -9.82
CA ALA A 166 -0.55 -20.21 -8.43
C ALA A 166 -0.60 -21.68 -7.96
N GLU A 167 -1.27 -22.56 -8.70
CA GLU A 167 -1.30 -24.01 -8.41
C GLU A 167 0.07 -24.67 -8.52
N PHE A 168 0.84 -24.34 -9.56
CA PHE A 168 2.19 -24.85 -9.75
C PHE A 168 3.11 -24.50 -8.57
N SER A 169 3.01 -23.26 -8.07
CA SER A 169 3.68 -22.83 -6.84
C SER A 169 3.17 -23.59 -5.61
N ASN A 170 1.89 -23.95 -5.57
CA ASN A 170 1.28 -24.66 -4.44
C ASN A 170 1.84 -26.08 -4.27
N THR A 171 2.03 -26.82 -5.37
CA THR A 171 2.34 -28.26 -5.33
C THR A 171 3.70 -28.57 -4.69
N HIS A 172 4.68 -27.65 -4.76
CA HIS A 172 6.03 -27.88 -4.23
C HIS A 172 6.44 -26.96 -3.07
N ARG A 173 5.93 -25.71 -3.02
CA ARG A 173 6.42 -24.69 -2.08
C ARG A 173 5.47 -24.43 -0.90
N LYS A 174 4.14 -24.47 -1.11
CA LYS A 174 3.19 -24.00 -0.07
C LYS A 174 3.09 -24.89 1.16
N ASN A 175 2.97 -26.21 1.03
CA ASN A 175 2.74 -27.07 2.19
C ASN A 175 3.92 -27.02 3.17
N TYR A 176 5.14 -27.06 2.65
CA TYR A 176 6.34 -26.96 3.48
C TYR A 176 6.51 -25.56 4.08
N MET A 177 6.42 -24.48 3.28
CA MET A 177 6.57 -23.12 3.83
C MET A 177 5.49 -22.77 4.85
N LEU A 178 4.26 -23.23 4.66
CA LEU A 178 3.17 -22.99 5.60
C LEU A 178 3.34 -23.82 6.88
N ALA A 179 3.73 -25.09 6.77
CA ALA A 179 4.04 -25.91 7.93
C ALA A 179 5.22 -25.34 8.73
N VAL A 180 6.29 -24.93 8.04
CA VAL A 180 7.47 -24.28 8.62
C VAL A 180 7.09 -22.96 9.30
N ALA A 181 6.37 -22.07 8.62
CA ALA A 181 5.94 -20.80 9.21
C ALA A 181 5.03 -21.03 10.42
N SER A 182 4.11 -21.99 10.35
CA SER A 182 3.21 -22.32 11.47
C SER A 182 3.97 -22.88 12.67
N PHE A 183 4.91 -23.80 12.43
CA PHE A 183 5.77 -24.37 13.47
C PHE A 183 6.61 -23.27 14.14
N PHE A 184 7.31 -22.45 13.36
CA PHE A 184 8.12 -21.36 13.91
C PHE A 184 7.27 -20.31 14.62
N LEU A 185 6.08 -19.95 14.11
CA LEU A 185 5.15 -19.06 14.81
C LEU A 185 4.76 -19.64 16.18
N ALA A 186 4.43 -20.92 16.26
CA ALA A 186 4.09 -21.58 17.52
C ALA A 186 5.27 -21.57 18.50
N VAL A 187 6.48 -21.91 18.02
CA VAL A 187 7.71 -21.89 18.84
C VAL A 187 8.02 -20.46 19.32
N ILE A 188 7.94 -19.46 18.45
CA ILE A 188 8.21 -18.06 18.80
C ILE A 188 7.22 -17.57 19.86
N VAL A 189 5.93 -17.84 19.68
CA VAL A 189 4.90 -17.48 20.67
C VAL A 189 5.16 -18.19 22.00
N PHE A 190 5.49 -19.49 21.96
CA PHE A 190 5.83 -20.26 23.16
C PHE A 190 7.03 -19.65 23.90
N VAL A 191 8.11 -19.32 23.19
CA VAL A 191 9.29 -18.66 23.77
C VAL A 191 8.94 -17.29 24.36
N ILE A 192 8.14 -16.47 23.67
CA ILE A 192 7.68 -15.17 24.20
C ILE A 192 6.92 -15.37 25.51
N VAL A 193 6.01 -16.36 25.57
CA VAL A 193 5.23 -16.68 26.76
C VAL A 193 6.12 -17.17 27.90
N LEU A 194 7.09 -18.05 27.64
CA LEU A 194 8.06 -18.49 28.66
C LEU A 194 8.87 -17.32 29.22
N MET A 195 9.37 -16.43 28.36
CA MET A 195 10.08 -15.23 28.81
C MET A 195 9.19 -14.29 29.64
N ARG A 196 7.88 -14.25 29.37
CA ARG A 196 6.94 -13.46 30.19
C ARG A 196 6.62 -14.15 31.52
N ALA A 197 6.54 -15.47 31.56
CA ALA A 197 6.40 -16.22 32.80
C ALA A 197 7.61 -15.96 33.72
N GLU A 198 8.82 -15.96 33.18
CA GLU A 198 10.04 -15.54 33.88
C GLU A 198 9.92 -14.11 34.41
N SER A 199 9.43 -13.17 33.59
CA SER A 199 9.22 -11.77 34.01
C SER A 199 8.24 -11.62 35.18
N VAL A 200 7.24 -12.50 35.29
CA VAL A 200 6.30 -12.53 36.41
C VAL A 200 6.97 -13.06 37.68
N ILE A 201 7.80 -14.10 37.57
CA ILE A 201 8.54 -14.67 38.71
C ILE A 201 9.53 -13.64 39.29
N TYR A 202 10.27 -12.95 38.41
CA TYR A 202 11.26 -11.95 38.82
C TYR A 202 10.70 -10.54 38.98
N PHE A 203 9.37 -10.38 38.97
CA PHE A 203 8.71 -9.07 38.98
C PHE A 203 9.15 -8.18 40.15
N GLN A 204 9.42 -8.77 41.32
CA GLN A 204 9.85 -8.05 42.51
C GLN A 204 11.19 -7.32 42.36
N PHE A 205 12.08 -7.79 41.48
CA PHE A 205 13.43 -7.23 41.32
C PHE A 205 13.45 -5.97 40.45
N ASN A 206 12.59 -5.89 39.44
CA ASN A 206 12.47 -4.70 38.59
C ASN A 206 11.05 -4.54 38.04
N ARG A 207 10.16 -4.06 38.93
CA ARG A 207 8.72 -3.95 38.67
C ARG A 207 8.40 -3.21 37.37
N TRP A 208 9.08 -2.10 37.09
CA TRP A 208 8.80 -1.25 35.94
C TRP A 208 9.23 -1.87 34.61
N LEU A 209 10.43 -2.45 34.56
CA LEU A 209 10.92 -3.11 33.36
C LEU A 209 10.06 -4.34 33.03
N TYR A 210 9.79 -5.19 34.02
CA TYR A 210 9.00 -6.39 33.80
C TYR A 210 7.55 -6.06 33.46
N LEU A 211 6.95 -5.05 34.10
CA LEU A 211 5.61 -4.55 33.74
C LEU A 211 5.57 -4.07 32.28
N TYR A 212 6.52 -3.23 31.85
CA TYR A 212 6.61 -2.80 30.45
C TYR A 212 6.71 -4.00 29.50
N SER A 213 7.56 -4.97 29.85
CA SER A 213 7.81 -6.13 29.02
C SER A 213 6.57 -7.04 28.87
N ILE A 214 5.79 -7.18 29.95
CA ILE A 214 4.51 -7.91 29.95
C ILE A 214 3.51 -7.15 29.08
N ILE A 215 3.36 -5.83 29.29
CA ILE A 215 2.46 -4.99 28.49
C ILE A 215 2.81 -5.05 27.00
N ALA A 216 4.09 -4.94 26.64
CA ALA A 216 4.54 -4.99 25.25
C ALA A 216 4.25 -6.35 24.60
N ALA A 217 4.52 -7.46 25.31
CA ALA A 217 4.22 -8.80 24.81
C ALA A 217 2.71 -9.05 24.70
N THR A 218 1.93 -8.67 25.72
CA THR A 218 0.46 -8.78 25.69
C THR A 218 -0.11 -7.96 24.55
N PHE A 219 0.32 -6.71 24.36
CA PHE A 219 -0.09 -5.88 23.24
C PHE A 219 0.22 -6.57 21.90
N LEU A 220 1.45 -7.03 21.70
CA LEU A 220 1.84 -7.67 20.46
C LEU A 220 1.04 -8.94 20.19
N LEU A 221 0.98 -9.87 21.16
CA LEU A 221 0.29 -11.15 20.98
C LEU A 221 -1.21 -10.97 20.78
N THR A 222 -1.85 -10.05 21.51
CA THR A 222 -3.29 -9.78 21.33
C THR A 222 -3.61 -9.18 19.97
N ARG A 223 -2.73 -8.34 19.40
CA ARG A 223 -2.88 -7.85 18.01
C ARG A 223 -2.88 -8.99 16.99
N TYR A 224 -1.98 -9.96 17.15
CA TYR A 224 -1.92 -11.11 16.25
C TYR A 224 -3.13 -12.04 16.44
N LEU A 225 -3.53 -12.26 17.69
CA LEU A 225 -4.71 -13.06 18.03
C LEU A 225 -5.99 -12.46 17.45
N PHE A 226 -6.32 -11.21 17.78
CA PHE A 226 -7.55 -10.56 17.30
C PHE A 226 -7.51 -10.32 15.78
N GLY A 227 -6.34 -10.02 15.22
CA GLY A 227 -6.17 -9.95 13.77
C GLY A 227 -6.49 -11.28 13.06
N SER A 228 -6.28 -12.43 13.70
CA SER A 228 -6.62 -13.74 13.15
C SER A 228 -8.12 -14.03 13.12
N PHE A 229 -8.89 -13.42 14.02
CA PHE A 229 -10.35 -13.54 14.09
C PHE A 229 -11.08 -12.59 13.13
N TYR A 230 -10.41 -11.54 12.67
CA TYR A 230 -10.98 -10.62 11.70
C TYR A 230 -11.43 -11.34 10.41
N ARG A 231 -12.60 -10.94 9.90
CA ARG A 231 -13.15 -11.39 8.62
C ARG A 231 -13.67 -10.17 7.86
N PRO A 232 -13.38 -10.05 6.56
CA PRO A 232 -13.92 -8.95 5.75
C PRO A 232 -15.44 -9.08 5.58
N THR A 233 -16.11 -7.94 5.40
CA THR A 233 -17.55 -7.93 5.08
C THR A 233 -17.75 -8.56 3.70
N LYS A 234 -18.70 -9.49 3.59
CA LYS A 234 -19.02 -10.15 2.33
C LYS A 234 -19.60 -9.15 1.33
N ILE A 235 -19.23 -9.31 0.06
CA ILE A 235 -19.73 -8.48 -1.01
C ILE A 235 -21.19 -8.79 -1.30
N ASP A 236 -22.00 -7.76 -1.44
CA ASP A 236 -23.37 -7.84 -1.92
C ASP A 236 -23.44 -7.01 -3.21
N PRO A 237 -23.67 -7.68 -4.35
CA PRO A 237 -23.68 -7.02 -5.66
C PRO A 237 -24.70 -5.89 -5.78
N ASP A 238 -25.82 -5.97 -5.05
CA ASP A 238 -26.93 -5.02 -5.15
C ASP A 238 -26.71 -3.78 -4.27
N TYR A 239 -25.87 -3.90 -3.24
CA TYR A 239 -25.53 -2.78 -2.37
C TYR A 239 -24.48 -1.87 -3.02
N THR A 240 -24.98 -0.87 -3.73
CA THR A 240 -24.21 0.16 -4.45
C THR A 240 -24.69 1.57 -4.07
N PRO A 241 -24.36 2.08 -2.88
CA PRO A 241 -24.64 3.47 -2.50
C PRO A 241 -23.93 4.48 -3.42
N GLY A 242 -24.34 5.75 -3.41
CA GLY A 242 -23.61 6.78 -4.14
C GLY A 242 -22.22 7.01 -3.55
N VAL A 243 -21.17 7.10 -4.37
CA VAL A 243 -19.79 7.34 -3.95
C VAL A 243 -19.15 8.49 -4.73
N THR A 244 -18.50 9.40 -4.00
CA THR A 244 -17.61 10.40 -4.59
C THR A 244 -16.18 10.14 -4.14
N ILE A 245 -15.29 9.89 -5.09
CA ILE A 245 -13.86 9.79 -4.87
C ILE A 245 -13.26 11.19 -4.91
N ILE A 246 -12.48 11.55 -3.90
CA ILE A 246 -11.78 12.83 -3.80
C ILE A 246 -10.28 12.56 -3.78
N VAL A 247 -9.57 13.14 -4.75
CA VAL A 247 -8.12 13.02 -4.92
C VAL A 247 -7.47 14.37 -4.62
N PRO A 248 -6.99 14.64 -3.39
CA PRO A 248 -6.18 15.82 -3.13
C PRO A 248 -4.82 15.68 -3.82
N CYS A 249 -4.43 16.68 -4.60
CA CYS A 249 -3.20 16.71 -5.38
C CYS A 249 -2.33 17.91 -4.99
N PHE A 250 -1.03 17.69 -4.84
CA PHE A 250 -0.03 18.76 -4.73
C PHE A 250 1.33 18.24 -5.19
N ASN A 251 1.81 18.68 -6.34
CA ASN A 251 3.06 18.25 -6.96
C ASN A 251 3.18 16.72 -7.18
N GLU A 252 2.29 16.17 -8.01
CA GLU A 252 2.19 14.76 -8.38
C GLU A 252 2.15 14.52 -9.90
N GLU A 253 2.94 15.26 -10.68
CA GLU A 253 2.95 15.11 -12.15
C GLU A 253 3.26 13.68 -12.64
N GLN A 254 3.99 12.89 -11.84
CA GLN A 254 4.45 11.54 -12.21
C GLN A 254 3.31 10.50 -12.16
N TRP A 255 2.44 10.56 -11.15
CA TRP A 255 1.51 9.46 -10.84
C TRP A 255 0.04 9.83 -10.97
N ILE A 256 -0.30 11.12 -11.02
CA ILE A 256 -1.70 11.58 -10.98
C ILE A 256 -2.58 11.01 -12.11
N GLN A 257 -2.03 10.83 -13.31
CA GLN A 257 -2.78 10.25 -14.44
C GLN A 257 -3.19 8.80 -14.16
N HIS A 258 -2.29 8.02 -13.54
CA HIS A 258 -2.56 6.62 -13.19
C HIS A 258 -3.60 6.53 -12.06
N THR A 259 -3.50 7.44 -11.07
CA THR A 259 -4.49 7.57 -9.99
C THR A 259 -5.88 7.93 -10.52
N ILE A 260 -5.99 8.92 -11.42
CA ILE A 260 -7.26 9.31 -12.05
C ILE A 260 -7.88 8.13 -12.81
N LEU A 261 -7.06 7.43 -13.62
CA LEU A 261 -7.52 6.25 -14.36
C LEU A 261 -8.07 5.18 -13.42
N GLY A 262 -7.34 4.85 -12.36
CA GLY A 262 -7.76 3.86 -11.36
C GLY A 262 -9.05 4.26 -10.64
N CYS A 263 -9.25 5.55 -10.36
CA CYS A 263 -10.45 6.04 -9.68
C CYS A 263 -11.71 5.99 -10.56
N ILE A 264 -11.60 6.37 -11.84
CA ILE A 264 -12.77 6.39 -12.73
C ILE A 264 -13.11 5.00 -13.28
N ASN A 265 -12.10 4.15 -13.51
CA ASN A 265 -12.23 2.80 -14.07
C ASN A 265 -12.52 1.73 -13.00
N GLN A 266 -13.58 1.94 -12.23
CA GLN A 266 -14.04 1.00 -11.19
C GLN A 266 -15.26 0.22 -11.68
N ASP A 267 -15.37 -1.06 -11.30
CA ASP A 267 -16.61 -1.83 -11.47
C ASP A 267 -17.67 -1.34 -10.47
N TYR A 268 -18.34 -0.26 -10.87
CA TYR A 268 -19.38 0.42 -10.10
C TYR A 268 -20.36 1.13 -11.04
N PRO A 269 -21.65 1.26 -10.70
CA PRO A 269 -22.61 1.99 -11.54
C PRO A 269 -22.15 3.42 -11.85
N ILE A 270 -22.15 3.80 -13.14
CA ILE A 270 -21.64 5.09 -13.63
C ILE A 270 -22.37 6.26 -12.97
N ASP A 271 -23.69 6.14 -12.84
CA ASP A 271 -24.57 7.16 -12.25
C ASP A 271 -24.32 7.37 -10.75
N LYS A 272 -23.68 6.39 -10.08
CA LYS A 272 -23.42 6.40 -8.65
C LYS A 272 -21.95 6.61 -8.26
N LEU A 273 -21.06 6.82 -9.23
CA LEU A 273 -19.64 7.06 -8.96
C LEU A 273 -19.18 8.37 -9.59
N GLU A 274 -18.60 9.23 -8.77
CA GLU A 274 -17.99 10.49 -9.16
C GLU A 274 -16.54 10.56 -8.69
N VAL A 275 -15.70 11.28 -9.43
CA VAL A 275 -14.30 11.54 -9.13
C VAL A 275 -14.06 13.04 -9.19
N ILE A 276 -13.51 13.60 -8.11
CA ILE A 276 -13.15 15.01 -7.99
C ILE A 276 -11.67 15.10 -7.64
N VAL A 277 -10.87 15.68 -8.53
CA VAL A 277 -9.46 15.96 -8.29
C VAL A 277 -9.33 17.39 -7.76
N VAL A 278 -8.78 17.56 -6.58
CA VAL A 278 -8.58 18.90 -5.98
C VAL A 278 -7.10 19.20 -5.89
N ASP A 279 -6.61 20.05 -6.79
CA ASP A 279 -5.24 20.54 -6.80
C ASP A 279 -5.06 21.68 -5.80
N ASP A 280 -4.08 21.56 -4.91
CA ASP A 280 -3.76 22.53 -3.86
C ASP A 280 -2.72 23.57 -4.33
N CYS A 281 -2.92 24.12 -5.54
CA CYS A 281 -2.03 25.08 -6.18
C CYS A 281 -0.61 24.50 -6.37
N SER A 282 -0.53 23.39 -7.11
CA SER A 282 0.74 22.76 -7.51
C SER A 282 1.63 23.73 -8.27
N ASN A 283 2.96 23.54 -8.14
CA ASN A 283 3.98 24.34 -8.81
C ASN A 283 4.84 23.54 -9.80
N ASP A 284 4.42 22.32 -10.13
CA ASP A 284 4.94 21.45 -11.18
C ASP A 284 3.89 21.27 -12.31
N HIS A 285 4.07 20.28 -13.20
CA HIS A 285 3.12 20.02 -14.30
C HIS A 285 1.91 19.16 -13.89
N SER A 286 1.56 19.07 -12.60
CA SER A 286 0.42 18.26 -12.14
C SER A 286 -0.89 18.67 -12.79
N VAL A 287 -1.18 19.98 -12.86
CA VAL A 287 -2.42 20.50 -13.43
C VAL A 287 -2.51 20.19 -14.92
N ASP A 288 -1.39 20.31 -15.64
CA ASP A 288 -1.32 19.97 -17.07
C ASP A 288 -1.59 18.48 -17.28
N LYS A 289 -0.99 17.61 -16.44
CA LYS A 289 -1.19 16.16 -16.49
C LYS A 289 -2.62 15.73 -16.15
N ILE A 290 -3.28 16.43 -15.21
CA ILE A 290 -4.70 16.23 -14.91
C ILE A 290 -5.55 16.55 -16.16
N ARG A 291 -5.30 17.69 -16.82
CA ARG A 291 -6.03 18.09 -18.03
C ARG A 291 -5.82 17.11 -19.18
N GLU A 292 -4.57 16.75 -19.46
CA GLU A 292 -4.20 15.77 -20.50
C GLU A 292 -4.93 14.44 -20.28
N MET A 293 -5.01 13.97 -19.04
CA MET A 293 -5.70 12.72 -18.73
C MET A 293 -7.22 12.83 -18.91
N ILE A 294 -7.84 13.95 -18.51
CA ILE A 294 -9.27 14.19 -18.71
C ILE A 294 -9.60 14.23 -20.20
N GLU A 295 -8.82 14.96 -20.99
CA GLU A 295 -8.98 15.05 -22.46
C GLU A 295 -8.86 13.66 -23.09
N ARG A 296 -7.81 12.91 -22.76
CA ARG A 296 -7.61 11.54 -23.24
C ARG A 296 -8.79 10.61 -22.90
N LEU A 297 -9.36 10.75 -21.71
CA LEU A 297 -10.53 9.96 -21.30
C LEU A 297 -11.79 10.38 -22.07
N LYS A 298 -12.02 11.68 -22.28
CA LYS A 298 -13.13 12.19 -23.09
C LYS A 298 -13.03 11.72 -24.54
N GLU A 299 -11.85 11.78 -25.15
CA GLU A 299 -11.60 11.26 -26.49
C GLU A 299 -11.90 9.76 -26.58
N SER A 300 -11.52 8.99 -25.56
CA SER A 300 -11.79 7.55 -25.51
C SER A 300 -13.27 7.19 -25.29
N ASP A 301 -14.05 8.09 -24.68
CA ASP A 301 -15.49 7.94 -24.48
C ASP A 301 -16.26 8.14 -25.81
N GLY A 302 -15.66 8.91 -26.72
CA GLY A 302 -16.18 9.18 -28.07
C GLY A 302 -17.52 9.94 -28.06
N ASP A 303 -18.11 10.09 -29.24
CA ASP A 303 -19.38 10.84 -29.40
C ASP A 303 -20.57 10.18 -28.70
N GLN A 304 -20.50 8.88 -28.46
CA GLN A 304 -21.58 8.11 -27.83
C GLN A 304 -21.62 8.27 -26.30
N LYS A 305 -20.62 8.91 -25.68
CA LYS A 305 -20.53 9.17 -24.22
C LYS A 305 -20.91 7.95 -23.37
N MET A 306 -20.42 6.77 -23.76
CA MET A 306 -20.76 5.48 -23.14
C MET A 306 -20.44 5.38 -21.65
N TYR A 307 -19.44 6.13 -21.19
CA TYR A 307 -18.96 6.13 -19.80
C TYR A 307 -19.27 7.43 -19.06
N ARG A 308 -19.87 8.41 -19.75
CA ARG A 308 -20.26 9.74 -19.24
C ARG A 308 -19.14 10.44 -18.49
N VAL A 309 -17.91 10.38 -19.00
CA VAL A 309 -16.71 10.88 -18.30
C VAL A 309 -16.91 12.33 -17.81
N GLU A 310 -17.48 13.18 -18.65
CA GLU A 310 -17.74 14.59 -18.38
C GLU A 310 -18.68 14.85 -17.19
N ASP A 311 -19.63 13.96 -16.92
CA ASP A 311 -20.61 14.13 -15.85
C ASP A 311 -20.07 13.72 -14.47
N ARG A 312 -18.95 12.97 -14.46
CA ARG A 312 -18.48 12.28 -13.25
C ARG A 312 -16.99 12.44 -12.97
N LEU A 313 -16.23 13.12 -13.82
CA LEU A 313 -14.83 13.46 -13.57
C LEU A 313 -14.65 14.97 -13.61
N HIS A 314 -14.40 15.53 -12.43
CA HIS A 314 -14.22 16.96 -12.23
C HIS A 314 -12.85 17.23 -11.65
N TYR A 315 -12.31 18.42 -11.92
CA TYR A 315 -11.12 18.90 -11.23
C TYR A 315 -11.31 20.35 -10.79
N TYR A 316 -10.66 20.71 -9.69
CA TYR A 316 -10.65 22.05 -9.14
C TYR A 316 -9.25 22.42 -8.70
N VAL A 317 -8.77 23.59 -9.13
CA VAL A 317 -7.47 24.12 -8.73
C VAL A 317 -7.71 25.22 -7.70
N GLN A 318 -7.17 25.05 -6.50
CA GLN A 318 -7.26 26.06 -5.47
C GLN A 318 -6.42 27.29 -5.84
N PRO A 319 -6.89 28.51 -5.52
CA PRO A 319 -6.18 29.74 -5.86
C PRO A 319 -4.90 29.93 -5.03
N VAL A 320 -4.80 29.27 -3.86
CA VAL A 320 -3.65 29.33 -2.96
C VAL A 320 -3.46 27.97 -2.30
N ASN A 321 -2.19 27.61 -2.04
CA ASN A 321 -1.85 26.40 -1.30
C ASN A 321 -2.32 26.52 0.17
N LYS A 322 -3.22 25.64 0.59
CA LYS A 322 -3.81 25.59 1.95
C LYS A 322 -3.60 24.25 2.66
N GLY A 323 -3.02 23.27 1.98
CA GLY A 323 -2.71 21.95 2.49
C GLY A 323 -3.77 20.89 2.15
N LYS A 324 -3.36 19.62 2.30
CA LYS A 324 -4.19 18.43 1.97
C LYS A 324 -5.58 18.47 2.61
N ARG A 325 -5.67 18.88 3.88
CA ARG A 325 -6.94 18.94 4.62
C ARG A 325 -7.97 19.85 3.98
N GLU A 326 -7.53 21.03 3.53
CA GLU A 326 -8.42 21.98 2.87
C GLU A 326 -8.86 21.43 1.51
N ALA A 327 -7.93 20.85 0.74
CA ALA A 327 -8.27 20.21 -0.55
C ALA A 327 -9.32 19.11 -0.38
N MET A 328 -9.18 18.27 0.65
CA MET A 328 -10.18 17.25 1.01
C MET A 328 -11.53 17.88 1.39
N ALA A 329 -11.54 18.95 2.19
CA ALA A 329 -12.75 19.63 2.60
C ALA A 329 -13.49 20.32 1.43
N VAL A 330 -12.75 20.94 0.51
CA VAL A 330 -13.29 21.50 -0.74
C VAL A 330 -13.95 20.40 -1.57
N GLY A 331 -13.25 19.27 -1.77
CA GLY A 331 -13.82 18.12 -2.47
C GLY A 331 -15.07 17.57 -1.79
N ALA A 332 -15.09 17.48 -0.45
CA ALA A 332 -16.24 17.00 0.31
C ALA A 332 -17.48 17.90 0.17
N LYS A 333 -17.27 19.21 0.07
CA LYS A 333 -18.35 20.20 -0.18
C LYS A 333 -18.88 20.11 -1.60
N MET A 334 -18.02 19.83 -2.59
CA MET A 334 -18.41 19.67 -4.00
C MET A 334 -19.08 18.33 -4.31
N ALA A 335 -18.76 17.28 -3.53
CA ALA A 335 -19.22 15.92 -3.78
C ALA A 335 -20.74 15.79 -3.85
N LYS A 336 -21.28 15.02 -4.79
CA LYS A 336 -22.75 14.83 -4.90
C LYS A 336 -23.31 13.71 -4.03
N HIS A 337 -22.53 12.69 -3.72
CA HIS A 337 -23.03 11.46 -3.11
C HIS A 337 -22.87 11.37 -1.59
N GLU A 338 -23.53 10.37 -0.99
CA GLU A 338 -23.57 10.13 0.45
C GLU A 338 -22.26 9.56 1.06
N LEU A 339 -21.45 8.84 0.27
CA LEU A 339 -20.14 8.34 0.70
C LEU A 339 -19.01 9.09 0.01
N LEU A 340 -17.98 9.42 0.79
CA LEU A 340 -16.74 10.06 0.34
C LEU A 340 -15.58 9.09 0.45
N VAL A 341 -14.91 8.81 -0.67
CA VAL A 341 -13.68 8.02 -0.70
C VAL A 341 -12.50 8.95 -0.93
N PHE A 342 -11.60 9.07 0.05
CA PHE A 342 -10.34 9.80 -0.13
C PHE A 342 -9.26 8.84 -0.62
N VAL A 343 -8.51 9.29 -1.63
CA VAL A 343 -7.41 8.56 -2.28
C VAL A 343 -6.24 9.50 -2.45
N ASP A 344 -5.06 9.11 -1.99
CA ASP A 344 -3.83 9.90 -2.18
C ASP A 344 -3.45 9.96 -3.68
N SER A 345 -2.83 11.06 -4.12
CA SER A 345 -2.50 11.31 -5.52
C SER A 345 -1.51 10.31 -6.15
N ASP A 346 -0.82 9.52 -5.32
CA ASP A 346 0.16 8.47 -5.66
C ASP A 346 -0.37 7.05 -5.41
N SER A 347 -1.70 6.89 -5.32
CA SER A 347 -2.35 5.63 -4.94
C SER A 347 -3.28 5.09 -6.02
N PHE A 348 -3.12 3.81 -6.35
CA PHE A 348 -3.76 3.13 -7.46
C PHE A 348 -4.79 2.12 -6.94
N LEU A 349 -6.06 2.37 -7.23
CA LEU A 349 -7.15 1.51 -6.77
C LEU A 349 -7.22 0.21 -7.59
N ASP A 350 -7.46 -0.91 -6.90
CA ASP A 350 -7.93 -2.13 -7.56
C ASP A 350 -9.28 -1.85 -8.24
N PRO A 351 -9.58 -2.41 -9.43
CA PRO A 351 -10.83 -2.15 -10.15
C PRO A 351 -12.11 -2.43 -9.35
N TYR A 352 -12.01 -3.26 -8.31
CA TYR A 352 -13.13 -3.63 -7.43
C TYR A 352 -13.08 -2.92 -6.07
N ALA A 353 -12.15 -1.99 -5.85
CA ALA A 353 -11.92 -1.37 -4.54
C ALA A 353 -13.15 -0.64 -4.01
N VAL A 354 -13.81 0.18 -4.84
CA VAL A 354 -15.00 0.95 -4.43
C VAL A 354 -16.14 0.02 -4.02
N ARG A 355 -16.44 -0.99 -4.85
CA ARG A 355 -17.52 -1.94 -4.53
C ARG A 355 -17.27 -2.71 -3.23
N ASN A 356 -16.01 -3.02 -2.91
CA ASN A 356 -15.66 -3.67 -1.66
C ASN A 356 -15.73 -2.72 -0.45
N ILE A 357 -15.21 -1.49 -0.56
CA ILE A 357 -15.09 -0.59 0.60
C ILE A 357 -16.44 -0.07 1.12
N VAL A 358 -17.47 -0.04 0.26
CA VAL A 358 -18.81 0.42 0.67
C VAL A 358 -19.56 -0.60 1.51
N GLN A 359 -19.21 -1.89 1.44
CA GLN A 359 -20.00 -2.99 2.03
C GLN A 359 -20.27 -2.84 3.54
N PRO A 360 -19.33 -2.38 4.38
CA PRO A 360 -19.58 -2.19 5.81
C PRO A 360 -20.62 -1.09 6.12
N PHE A 361 -20.90 -0.16 5.20
CA PHE A 361 -21.85 0.95 5.42
C PHE A 361 -23.32 0.52 5.45
N LYS A 362 -23.61 -0.76 5.18
CA LYS A 362 -24.93 -1.34 5.45
C LYS A 362 -25.32 -1.19 6.93
N ASP A 363 -24.34 -1.23 7.84
CA ASP A 363 -24.54 -0.78 9.20
C ASP A 363 -24.62 0.75 9.22
N LYS A 364 -25.78 1.29 9.61
CA LYS A 364 -26.01 2.73 9.74
C LYS A 364 -25.08 3.38 10.76
N LYS A 365 -24.55 2.64 11.74
CA LYS A 365 -23.58 3.14 12.74
C LYS A 365 -22.15 3.20 12.21
N MET A 366 -21.89 2.65 11.02
CA MET A 366 -20.58 2.71 10.39
C MET A 366 -20.34 4.12 9.83
N GLY A 367 -19.36 4.81 10.40
CA GLY A 367 -19.00 6.17 10.01
C GLY A 367 -17.81 6.23 9.04
N GLY A 368 -16.94 5.22 9.05
CA GLY A 368 -15.82 5.16 8.12
C GLY A 368 -15.15 3.78 7.99
N VAL A 369 -14.49 3.55 6.86
CA VAL A 369 -13.86 2.27 6.50
C VAL A 369 -12.50 2.52 5.86
N SER A 370 -11.49 1.74 6.23
CA SER A 370 -10.16 1.74 5.59
C SER A 370 -10.03 0.54 4.67
N GLY A 371 -9.54 0.74 3.45
CA GLY A 371 -9.07 -0.36 2.61
C GLY A 371 -7.68 -0.85 3.01
N ARG A 372 -7.23 -1.92 2.36
CA ARG A 372 -5.86 -2.44 2.42
C ARG A 372 -4.96 -1.66 1.48
N THR A 373 -3.85 -1.16 2.01
CA THR A 373 -2.80 -0.53 1.19
C THR A 373 -1.59 -1.44 1.08
N ASP A 374 -1.26 -1.80 -0.16
CA ASP A 374 -0.04 -2.52 -0.54
C ASP A 374 0.94 -1.56 -1.25
N VAL A 375 2.20 -1.98 -1.41
CA VAL A 375 3.27 -1.16 -1.98
C VAL A 375 3.46 -1.49 -3.46
N ALA A 376 3.34 -0.48 -4.32
CA ALA A 376 3.50 -0.63 -5.77
C ALA A 376 4.97 -0.87 -6.16
N ASN A 377 5.89 -0.04 -5.65
CA ASN A 377 7.31 -0.03 -6.02
C ASN A 377 8.19 -0.93 -5.12
N THR A 378 7.64 -2.09 -4.72
CA THR A 378 8.25 -3.01 -3.72
C THR A 378 9.68 -3.44 -4.08
N TYR A 379 9.99 -3.61 -5.37
CA TYR A 379 11.25 -4.19 -5.82
C TYR A 379 12.34 -3.17 -6.18
N THR A 380 12.07 -1.87 -5.98
CA THR A 380 13.00 -0.78 -6.31
C THR A 380 14.33 -0.88 -5.56
N ASN A 381 14.29 -1.19 -4.25
CA ASN A 381 15.49 -1.35 -3.43
C ASN A 381 15.18 -2.04 -2.08
N ALA A 382 16.19 -2.23 -1.23
CA ALA A 382 16.00 -2.84 0.10
C ALA A 382 15.04 -2.04 1.01
N LEU A 383 15.02 -0.71 0.89
CA LEU A 383 14.18 0.16 1.71
C LEU A 383 12.69 0.03 1.33
N THR A 384 12.37 -0.10 0.04
CA THR A 384 11.00 -0.33 -0.44
C THR A 384 10.50 -1.73 -0.07
N LYS A 385 11.35 -2.77 -0.17
CA LYS A 385 11.03 -4.13 0.33
C LYS A 385 10.72 -4.16 1.83
N MET A 386 11.53 -3.47 2.63
CA MET A 386 11.31 -3.31 4.07
C MET A 386 9.97 -2.62 4.36
N GLN A 387 9.63 -1.58 3.60
CA GLN A 387 8.34 -0.90 3.73
C GLN A 387 7.17 -1.80 3.32
N ALA A 388 7.29 -2.60 2.26
CA ALA A 388 6.25 -3.52 1.83
C ALA A 388 5.87 -4.53 2.93
N VAL A 389 6.86 -5.12 3.61
CA VAL A 389 6.62 -6.02 4.76
C VAL A 389 5.90 -5.28 5.89
N ARG A 390 6.38 -4.09 6.27
CA ARG A 390 5.78 -3.30 7.34
C ARG A 390 4.34 -2.91 7.02
N TYR A 391 4.07 -2.42 5.81
CA TYR A 391 2.72 -2.04 5.36
C TYR A 391 1.79 -3.24 5.48
N TYR A 392 2.19 -4.39 4.93
CA TYR A 392 1.35 -5.57 4.96
C TYR A 392 0.98 -5.98 6.39
N ILE A 393 1.94 -6.05 7.32
CA ILE A 393 1.67 -6.37 8.73
C ILE A 393 0.81 -5.30 9.40
N ALA A 394 1.04 -4.02 9.10
CA ALA A 394 0.26 -2.92 9.65
C ALA A 394 -1.23 -3.00 9.23
N PHE A 395 -1.53 -3.43 8.00
CA PHE A 395 -2.92 -3.59 7.56
C PHE A 395 -3.51 -4.95 7.97
N ARG A 396 -2.84 -6.04 7.62
CA ARG A 396 -3.36 -7.42 7.77
C ARG A 396 -3.41 -7.92 9.21
N ILE A 397 -2.61 -7.34 10.10
CA ILE A 397 -2.57 -7.75 11.51
C ILE A 397 -3.05 -6.60 12.39
N MET A 398 -2.36 -5.46 12.35
CA MET A 398 -2.65 -4.37 13.30
C MET A 398 -4.03 -3.75 13.05
N LYS A 399 -4.32 -3.28 11.82
CA LYS A 399 -5.65 -2.73 11.48
C LYS A 399 -6.75 -3.79 11.48
N ALA A 400 -6.46 -5.02 11.04
CA ALA A 400 -7.42 -6.12 11.15
C ALA A 400 -7.86 -6.36 12.59
N ALA A 401 -6.94 -6.32 13.56
CA ALA A 401 -7.27 -6.41 14.98
C ALA A 401 -8.14 -5.24 15.46
N GLU A 402 -7.91 -4.00 14.99
CA GLU A 402 -8.80 -2.86 15.30
C GLU A 402 -10.17 -2.99 14.63
N GLY A 403 -10.19 -3.50 13.39
CA GLY A 403 -11.40 -3.73 12.61
C GLY A 403 -12.29 -4.80 13.23
N TYR A 404 -11.71 -5.80 13.88
CA TYR A 404 -12.48 -6.80 14.65
C TYR A 404 -13.36 -6.15 15.75
N PHE A 405 -12.92 -5.02 16.31
CA PHE A 405 -13.67 -4.27 17.32
C PHE A 405 -14.39 -3.03 16.77
N ASP A 406 -14.43 -2.85 15.44
CA ASP A 406 -15.00 -1.67 14.77
C ASP A 406 -14.48 -0.32 15.33
N ALA A 407 -13.19 -0.30 15.66
CA ALA A 407 -12.54 0.85 16.30
C ALA A 407 -11.18 1.18 15.66
N VAL A 408 -11.10 1.13 14.33
CA VAL A 408 -9.88 1.51 13.59
C VAL A 408 -9.53 2.96 13.88
N THR A 409 -8.35 3.17 14.44
CA THR A 409 -7.89 4.48 14.95
C THR A 409 -7.29 5.39 13.88
N CYS A 410 -7.11 4.86 12.67
CA CYS A 410 -6.59 5.58 11.53
C CYS A 410 -7.12 4.94 10.25
N LEU A 411 -8.03 5.59 9.53
CA LEU A 411 -8.40 5.19 8.17
C LEU A 411 -7.42 5.83 7.21
N SER A 412 -6.64 5.02 6.49
CA SER A 412 -5.44 5.51 5.79
C SER A 412 -5.77 6.27 4.50
N GLY A 413 -5.06 7.36 4.25
CA GLY A 413 -5.23 8.24 3.07
C GLY A 413 -5.26 7.57 1.70
N PRO A 414 -4.46 6.52 1.41
CA PRO A 414 -4.49 5.84 0.11
C PRO A 414 -5.84 5.24 -0.28
N LEU A 415 -6.64 4.81 0.71
CA LEU A 415 -7.99 4.29 0.49
C LEU A 415 -8.78 4.34 1.80
N SER A 416 -9.55 5.40 1.99
CA SER A 416 -10.46 5.57 3.12
C SER A 416 -11.82 6.06 2.66
N CYS A 417 -12.89 5.50 3.22
CA CYS A 417 -14.26 5.87 2.92
C CYS A 417 -14.94 6.39 4.18
N TYR A 418 -15.75 7.43 4.05
CA TYR A 418 -16.48 8.07 5.15
C TYR A 418 -17.89 8.43 4.71
N ARG A 419 -18.81 8.56 5.66
CA ARG A 419 -20.11 9.20 5.37
C ARG A 419 -19.92 10.70 5.18
N LYS A 420 -20.52 11.26 4.13
CA LYS A 420 -20.40 12.67 3.78
C LYS A 420 -20.98 13.58 4.86
N ASP A 421 -22.15 13.25 5.40
CA ASP A 421 -22.82 14.00 6.47
C ASP A 421 -21.90 14.19 7.69
N LEU A 422 -21.25 13.14 8.14
CA LEU A 422 -20.30 13.19 9.28
C LEU A 422 -19.05 14.02 8.96
N VAL A 423 -18.51 13.89 7.74
CA VAL A 423 -17.34 14.69 7.32
C VAL A 423 -17.69 16.17 7.29
N LEU A 424 -18.88 16.53 6.80
CA LEU A 424 -19.35 17.91 6.75
C LEU A 424 -19.69 18.46 8.15
N GLU A 425 -20.30 17.64 9.01
CA GLU A 425 -20.61 18.00 10.40
C GLU A 425 -19.34 18.43 11.17
N TYR A 426 -18.25 17.66 11.04
CA TYR A 426 -16.99 17.94 11.73
C TYR A 426 -16.00 18.77 10.91
N CYS A 427 -16.38 19.26 9.72
CA CYS A 427 -15.45 19.89 8.78
C CYS A 427 -14.77 21.12 9.38
N ASP A 428 -15.52 22.02 10.01
CA ASP A 428 -14.98 23.27 10.54
C ASP A 428 -14.07 23.03 11.76
N ASP A 429 -14.46 22.13 12.66
CA ASP A 429 -13.64 21.69 13.80
C ASP A 429 -12.36 20.98 13.32
N TRP A 430 -12.46 20.20 12.26
CA TRP A 430 -11.33 19.50 11.66
C TRP A 430 -10.32 20.46 11.03
N LEU A 431 -10.78 21.46 10.27
CA LEU A 431 -9.91 22.47 9.65
C LEU A 431 -9.24 23.40 10.66
N ASN A 432 -9.91 23.66 11.79
CA ASN A 432 -9.45 24.54 12.86
C ASN A 432 -8.87 23.81 14.07
N GLN A 433 -8.64 22.49 13.96
CA GLN A 433 -8.13 21.67 15.05
C GLN A 433 -6.82 22.26 15.62
N LYS A 434 -6.80 22.47 16.94
CA LYS A 434 -5.62 22.91 17.69
C LYS A 434 -5.20 21.86 18.70
N PHE A 435 -3.89 21.78 18.94
CA PHE A 435 -3.31 20.98 20.01
C PHE A 435 -2.30 21.83 20.77
N LEU A 436 -2.51 21.96 22.09
CA LEU A 436 -1.72 22.83 22.95
C LEU A 436 -1.57 24.26 22.39
N GLY A 437 -2.68 24.81 21.88
CA GLY A 437 -2.76 26.18 21.34
C GLY A 437 -2.27 26.34 19.88
N GLN A 438 -1.60 25.34 19.31
CA GLN A 438 -1.04 25.39 17.94
C GLN A 438 -1.93 24.67 16.93
N ARG A 439 -2.03 25.18 15.70
CA ARG A 439 -2.83 24.57 14.62
C ARG A 439 -2.21 23.24 14.17
N ALA A 440 -3.04 22.20 14.07
CA ALA A 440 -2.64 20.88 13.61
C ALA A 440 -2.71 20.79 12.07
N THR A 441 -1.57 20.75 11.38
CA THR A 441 -1.53 20.80 9.89
C THR A 441 -1.24 19.47 9.18
N PHE A 442 -1.05 18.37 9.90
CA PHE A 442 -0.88 17.03 9.31
C PHE A 442 -1.74 16.00 10.00
N GLY A 443 -1.81 14.79 9.44
CA GLY A 443 -2.56 13.70 10.06
C GLY A 443 -4.05 13.81 9.79
N ASP A 444 -4.39 14.28 8.61
CA ASP A 444 -5.75 14.58 8.15
C ASP A 444 -6.62 13.33 8.29
N ASP A 445 -6.08 12.20 7.86
CA ASP A 445 -6.60 10.84 8.02
C ASP A 445 -6.97 10.49 9.49
N ARG A 446 -6.00 10.57 10.42
CA ARG A 446 -6.19 10.22 11.84
C ARG A 446 -7.12 11.18 12.56
N SER A 447 -7.00 12.46 12.25
CA SER A 447 -7.84 13.50 12.88
C SER A 447 -9.30 13.34 12.48
N MET A 448 -9.60 13.17 11.18
CA MET A 448 -10.97 12.88 10.73
C MET A 448 -11.49 11.55 11.32
N THR A 449 -10.65 10.51 11.33
CA THR A 449 -10.99 9.24 11.98
C THR A 449 -11.34 9.43 13.45
N ASN A 450 -10.62 10.27 14.19
CA ASN A 450 -10.90 10.54 15.60
C ASN A 450 -12.26 11.24 15.84
N PHE A 451 -12.63 12.20 14.99
CA PHE A 451 -13.95 12.86 15.07
C PHE A 451 -15.07 11.84 14.90
N ILE A 452 -14.94 10.98 13.88
CA ILE A 452 -15.94 9.98 13.55
C ILE A 452 -15.98 8.87 14.59
N LEU A 453 -14.82 8.28 14.93
CA LEU A 453 -14.70 7.18 15.90
C LEU A 453 -15.20 7.58 17.29
N ARG A 454 -15.25 8.86 17.64
CA ARG A 454 -15.82 9.29 18.93
C ARG A 454 -17.28 8.88 19.11
N HIS A 455 -18.06 8.96 18.03
CA HIS A 455 -19.52 8.76 18.07
C HIS A 455 -20.01 7.60 17.18
N HIS A 456 -19.19 7.17 16.22
CA HIS A 456 -19.51 6.13 15.23
C HIS A 456 -18.49 5.01 15.25
N ARG A 457 -18.78 3.95 14.48
CA ARG A 457 -17.87 2.82 14.24
C ARG A 457 -16.93 3.11 13.08
N THR A 458 -15.71 2.62 13.17
CA THR A 458 -14.74 2.66 12.07
C THR A 458 -14.10 1.30 11.88
N THR A 459 -14.14 0.75 10.67
CA THR A 459 -13.66 -0.61 10.42
C THR A 459 -12.65 -0.70 9.29
N TYR A 460 -12.15 -1.91 9.06
CA TYR A 460 -11.20 -2.25 8.00
C TYR A 460 -11.89 -3.19 7.01
N GLN A 461 -11.64 -3.02 5.71
CA GLN A 461 -12.11 -3.91 4.66
C GLN A 461 -10.92 -4.43 3.84
N ASP A 462 -10.48 -5.65 4.14
CA ASP A 462 -9.30 -6.25 3.53
C ASP A 462 -9.41 -6.49 2.01
N THR A 463 -10.63 -6.71 1.50
CA THR A 463 -10.87 -6.96 0.07
C THR A 463 -10.87 -5.68 -0.77
N ALA A 464 -10.94 -4.50 -0.14
CA ALA A 464 -10.79 -3.22 -0.82
C ALA A 464 -9.31 -2.87 -0.89
N VAL A 465 -8.67 -3.07 -2.04
CA VAL A 465 -7.21 -2.97 -2.18
C VAL A 465 -6.81 -1.72 -2.94
N CYS A 466 -5.77 -1.05 -2.48
CA CYS A 466 -5.05 -0.02 -3.22
C CYS A 466 -3.54 -0.28 -3.14
N MET A 467 -2.81 0.16 -4.16
CA MET A 467 -1.35 0.19 -4.18
C MET A 467 -0.87 1.63 -4.02
N THR A 468 0.24 1.87 -3.34
CA THR A 468 0.82 3.22 -3.21
C THR A 468 2.32 3.21 -3.47
N ILE A 469 2.86 4.33 -3.92
CA ILE A 469 4.30 4.55 -4.08
C ILE A 469 4.90 4.90 -2.71
N VAL A 470 5.91 4.14 -2.28
CA VAL A 470 6.61 4.43 -1.02
C VAL A 470 7.98 5.06 -1.28
N PRO A 471 8.52 5.84 -0.33
CA PRO A 471 9.83 6.46 -0.51
C PRO A 471 10.95 5.48 -0.81
N ASN A 472 11.65 5.70 -1.93
CA ASN A 472 12.83 4.92 -2.32
C ASN A 472 14.14 5.48 -1.73
N SER A 473 14.11 6.66 -1.10
CA SER A 473 15.27 7.30 -0.44
C SER A 473 15.11 7.40 1.08
N HIS A 474 16.17 7.07 1.83
CA HIS A 474 16.19 7.15 3.29
C HIS A 474 15.85 8.53 3.83
N LYS A 475 16.32 9.61 3.19
CA LYS A 475 16.06 10.98 3.63
C LYS A 475 14.57 11.31 3.56
N MET A 476 13.92 10.91 2.46
CA MET A 476 12.48 11.10 2.25
C MET A 476 11.68 10.22 3.22
N PHE A 477 12.08 8.96 3.37
CA PHE A 477 11.48 8.03 4.32
C PHE A 477 11.51 8.55 5.75
N LEU A 478 12.65 9.00 6.27
CA LEU A 478 12.77 9.49 7.64
C LEU A 478 11.93 10.75 7.90
N ARG A 479 11.82 11.65 6.92
CA ARG A 479 10.93 12.82 7.00
C ARG A 479 9.45 12.39 7.06
N GLN A 480 9.06 11.45 6.21
CA GLN A 480 7.72 10.86 6.22
C GLN A 480 7.40 10.21 7.57
N GLN A 481 8.33 9.42 8.12
CA GLN A 481 8.16 8.77 9.43
C GLN A 481 8.06 9.76 10.59
N MET A 482 8.87 10.83 10.57
CA MET A 482 8.77 11.88 11.58
C MET A 482 7.40 12.55 11.57
N ARG A 483 6.87 12.87 10.37
CA ARG A 483 5.51 13.43 10.21
C ARG A 483 4.45 12.48 10.77
N TRP A 484 4.55 11.18 10.46
CA TRP A 484 3.62 10.18 10.97
C TRP A 484 3.69 10.04 12.50
N LYS A 485 4.88 10.06 13.10
CA LYS A 485 5.06 9.96 14.56
C LYS A 485 4.49 11.15 15.31
N ARG A 486 4.72 12.37 14.81
CA ARG A 486 4.12 13.60 15.39
C ARG A 486 2.60 13.56 15.33
N SER A 487 2.05 13.21 14.17
CA SER A 487 0.60 13.04 13.98
C SER A 487 0.04 11.95 14.90
N TRP A 488 0.66 10.77 14.91
CA TRP A 488 0.25 9.65 15.75
C TRP A 488 0.22 10.02 17.23
N LEU A 489 1.28 10.65 17.75
CA LEU A 489 1.35 11.05 19.15
C LEU A 489 0.21 12.01 19.52
N ARG A 490 0.05 13.07 18.74
CA ARG A 490 -0.98 14.10 18.96
C ARG A 490 -2.39 13.50 18.92
N GLU A 491 -2.71 12.78 17.84
CA GLU A 491 -4.04 12.22 17.63
C GLU A 491 -4.35 11.09 18.62
N SER A 492 -3.35 10.32 19.06
CA SER A 492 -3.56 9.28 20.08
C SER A 492 -3.83 9.90 21.46
N ILE A 493 -3.18 11.01 21.82
CA ILE A 493 -3.48 11.72 23.08
C ILE A 493 -4.91 12.29 23.03
N ILE A 494 -5.37 12.81 21.89
CA ILE A 494 -6.75 13.27 21.71
C ILE A 494 -7.72 12.08 21.83
N ALA A 495 -7.42 10.97 21.15
CA ALA A 495 -8.24 9.76 21.16
C ALA A 495 -8.35 9.14 22.56
N ALA A 496 -7.28 9.18 23.36
CA ALA A 496 -7.23 8.68 24.72
C ALA A 496 -8.33 9.25 25.64
N ARG A 497 -8.88 10.43 25.32
CA ARG A 497 -9.97 11.07 26.08
C ARG A 497 -11.31 10.33 25.99
N TYR A 498 -11.52 9.53 24.95
CA TYR A 498 -12.77 8.80 24.73
C TYR A 498 -12.59 7.29 24.49
N MET A 499 -11.38 6.81 24.18
CA MET A 499 -11.15 5.39 23.90
C MET A 499 -11.51 4.45 25.05
N TRP A 500 -11.46 4.92 26.30
CA TRP A 500 -11.92 4.16 27.48
C TRP A 500 -13.40 3.78 27.45
N LYS A 501 -14.22 4.47 26.62
CA LYS A 501 -15.65 4.16 26.42
C LYS A 501 -15.89 3.10 25.35
N LYS A 502 -14.85 2.65 24.64
CA LYS A 502 -14.95 1.58 23.64
C LYS A 502 -14.92 0.21 24.31
N GLU A 503 -15.07 -0.82 23.50
CA GLU A 503 -14.99 -2.22 23.96
C GLU A 503 -13.72 -2.43 24.82
N PRO A 504 -13.82 -3.10 26.00
CA PRO A 504 -12.72 -3.21 26.96
C PRO A 504 -11.38 -3.74 26.40
N PHE A 505 -11.38 -4.79 25.58
CA PHE A 505 -10.15 -5.32 25.00
C PHE A 505 -9.53 -4.34 24.00
N MET A 506 -10.35 -3.67 23.19
CA MET A 506 -9.89 -2.63 22.28
C MET A 506 -9.34 -1.42 23.03
N SER A 507 -10.05 -0.95 24.06
CA SER A 507 -9.62 0.15 24.94
C SER A 507 -8.26 -0.16 25.56
N LEU A 508 -8.12 -1.35 26.17
CA LEU A 508 -6.87 -1.81 26.75
C LEU A 508 -5.75 -1.89 25.71
N SER A 509 -6.03 -2.49 24.55
CA SER A 509 -5.07 -2.59 23.44
C SER A 509 -4.62 -1.23 22.95
N PHE A 510 -5.52 -0.25 22.88
CA PHE A 510 -5.20 1.13 22.51
C PHE A 510 -4.23 1.78 23.52
N TYR A 511 -4.52 1.71 24.82
CA TYR A 511 -3.65 2.31 25.85
C TYR A 511 -2.29 1.61 25.92
N MET A 512 -2.23 0.29 25.78
CA MET A 512 -0.96 -0.43 25.67
C MET A 512 -0.18 0.01 24.42
N GLY A 513 -0.87 0.12 23.28
CA GLY A 513 -0.29 0.56 22.00
C GLY A 513 0.20 2.01 22.01
N LEU A 514 -0.34 2.85 22.90
CA LEU A 514 0.15 4.21 23.16
C LEU A 514 1.36 4.21 24.10
N LEU A 515 1.29 3.44 25.20
CA LEU A 515 2.32 3.41 26.24
C LEU A 515 3.63 2.76 25.75
N VAL A 516 3.53 1.65 25.01
CA VAL A 516 4.70 0.87 24.59
C VAL A 516 5.68 1.70 23.74
N PRO A 517 5.27 2.36 22.63
CA PRO A 517 6.20 3.14 21.82
C PRO A 517 6.73 4.41 22.51
N ILE A 518 6.00 4.95 23.50
CA ILE A 518 6.46 6.10 24.29
C ILE A 518 7.52 5.67 25.30
N ALA A 519 7.35 4.53 25.98
CA ALA A 519 8.35 4.04 26.93
C ALA A 519 9.57 3.39 26.24
N ALA A 520 9.42 2.89 25.01
CA ALA A 520 10.46 2.13 24.30
C ALA A 520 11.86 2.79 24.25
N PRO A 521 12.03 4.11 23.93
CA PRO A 521 13.36 4.73 23.93
C PRO A 521 14.06 4.67 25.29
N ILE A 522 13.32 4.83 26.38
CA ILE A 522 13.84 4.78 27.74
C ILE A 522 14.26 3.35 28.09
N ILE A 523 13.43 2.36 27.73
CA ILE A 523 13.69 0.94 27.98
C ILE A 523 14.91 0.45 27.20
N VAL A 524 15.07 0.88 25.94
CA VAL A 524 16.23 0.55 25.12
C VAL A 524 17.51 1.15 25.71
N LEU A 525 17.51 2.42 26.10
CA LEU A 525 18.65 3.04 26.79
C LEU A 525 19.00 2.30 28.08
N TYR A 526 17.98 1.95 28.87
CA TYR A 526 18.18 1.22 30.12
C TYR A 526 18.84 -0.15 29.89
N ASN A 527 18.34 -0.96 28.96
CA ASN A 527 18.85 -2.32 28.75
C ASN A 527 20.17 -2.36 27.96
N LEU A 528 20.35 -1.50 26.95
CA LEU A 528 21.54 -1.56 26.09
C LEU A 528 22.70 -0.71 26.59
N ILE A 529 22.46 0.28 27.44
CA ILE A 529 23.49 1.21 27.92
C ILE A 529 23.66 1.12 29.43
N TYR A 530 22.59 1.37 30.20
CA TYR A 530 22.71 1.44 31.66
C TYR A 530 23.09 0.09 32.29
N ILE A 531 22.39 -0.99 31.96
CA ILE A 531 22.66 -2.32 32.52
C ILE A 531 24.10 -2.81 32.22
N PRO A 532 24.60 -2.76 30.97
CA PRO A 532 25.95 -3.22 30.67
C PRO A 532 27.03 -2.38 31.33
N ILE A 533 26.83 -1.06 31.47
CA ILE A 533 27.81 -0.18 32.10
C ILE A 533 27.83 -0.37 33.62
N MET A 534 26.67 -0.35 34.27
CA MET A 534 26.59 -0.36 35.74
C MET A 534 26.71 -1.75 36.33
N HIS A 535 26.09 -2.76 35.70
CA HIS A 535 26.05 -4.12 36.23
C HIS A 535 27.04 -5.06 35.53
N ARG A 536 27.68 -4.63 34.43
CA ARG A 536 28.60 -5.46 33.62
C ARG A 536 27.96 -6.75 33.10
N VAL A 537 26.64 -6.74 32.93
CA VAL A 537 25.86 -7.86 32.40
C VAL A 537 25.52 -7.58 30.94
N PHE A 538 25.81 -8.56 30.07
CA PHE A 538 25.41 -8.48 28.67
C PHE A 538 23.89 -8.63 28.54
N PRO A 539 23.18 -7.77 27.77
CA PRO A 539 21.72 -7.71 27.78
C PRO A 539 21.08 -8.78 26.88
N LEU A 540 21.46 -10.05 27.09
CA LEU A 540 21.08 -11.17 26.24
C LEU A 540 19.56 -11.35 26.17
N THR A 541 18.87 -11.31 27.32
CA THR A 541 17.42 -11.50 27.39
C THR A 541 16.66 -10.43 26.60
N PHE A 542 17.15 -9.19 26.62
CA PHE A 542 16.59 -8.09 25.84
C PHE A 542 16.79 -8.28 24.34
N LEU A 543 18.01 -8.68 23.93
CA LEU A 543 18.33 -8.98 22.53
C LEU A 543 17.51 -10.16 21.98
N VAL A 544 17.37 -11.23 22.76
CA VAL A 544 16.51 -12.38 22.41
C VAL A 544 15.06 -11.95 22.29
N GLY A 545 14.57 -11.10 23.19
CA GLY A 545 13.22 -10.55 23.11
C GLY A 545 12.96 -9.76 21.82
N MET A 546 13.88 -8.86 21.45
CA MET A 546 13.81 -8.13 20.18
C MET A 546 13.86 -9.07 18.96
N LEU A 547 14.72 -10.08 19.00
CA LEU A 547 14.79 -11.11 17.95
C LEU A 547 13.46 -11.86 17.83
N MET A 548 12.83 -12.27 18.93
CA MET A 548 11.54 -12.95 18.90
C MET A 548 10.45 -12.07 18.29
N MET A 549 10.40 -10.78 18.62
CA MET A 549 9.45 -9.83 18.00
C MET A 549 9.70 -9.68 16.50
N ALA A 550 10.96 -9.59 16.09
CA ALA A 550 11.37 -9.51 14.69
C ALA A 550 10.97 -10.77 13.91
N LEU A 551 11.26 -11.95 14.48
CA LEU A 551 10.89 -13.24 13.89
C LEU A 551 9.37 -13.44 13.85
N LEU A 552 8.62 -12.98 14.85
CA LEU A 552 7.16 -13.04 14.83
C LEU A 552 6.58 -12.30 13.63
N MET A 553 7.02 -11.05 13.41
CA MET A 553 6.60 -10.24 12.25
C MET A 553 7.01 -10.90 10.93
N SER A 554 8.26 -11.36 10.86
CA SER A 554 8.86 -11.99 9.68
C SER A 554 8.15 -13.30 9.30
N MET A 555 7.87 -14.18 10.27
CA MET A 555 7.17 -15.45 10.05
C MET A 555 5.69 -15.24 9.76
N ALA A 556 5.04 -14.23 10.35
CA ALA A 556 3.65 -13.91 10.01
C ALA A 556 3.54 -13.36 8.58
N GLN A 557 4.52 -12.58 8.12
CA GLN A 557 4.60 -12.15 6.72
C GLN A 557 4.74 -13.36 5.80
N LEU A 558 5.62 -14.31 6.14
CA LEU A 558 5.78 -15.55 5.38
C LEU A 558 4.49 -16.37 5.35
N PHE A 559 3.81 -16.51 6.49
CA PHE A 559 2.56 -17.26 6.63
C PHE A 559 1.43 -16.66 5.78
N LEU A 560 1.27 -15.34 5.82
CA LEU A 560 0.16 -14.64 5.17
C LEU A 560 0.43 -14.33 3.69
N ARG A 561 1.61 -13.77 3.36
CA ARG A 561 1.94 -13.28 2.00
C ARG A 561 2.74 -14.27 1.17
N ARG A 562 3.42 -15.24 1.80
CA ARG A 562 4.20 -16.32 1.13
C ARG A 562 5.27 -15.80 0.18
N SER A 563 5.76 -14.60 0.44
CA SER A 563 6.75 -13.89 -0.38
C SER A 563 8.15 -14.07 0.20
N THR A 564 9.17 -14.03 -0.66
CA THR A 564 10.59 -14.04 -0.27
C THR A 564 11.02 -12.76 0.46
N THR A 565 10.18 -11.71 0.44
CA THR A 565 10.44 -10.46 1.16
C THR A 565 10.37 -10.61 2.69
N TRP A 566 9.90 -11.74 3.21
CA TRP A 566 9.73 -11.99 4.65
C TRP A 566 10.97 -11.61 5.48
N ILE A 567 12.18 -11.89 4.98
CA ILE A 567 13.45 -11.58 5.65
C ILE A 567 13.62 -10.08 5.95
N PHE A 568 13.02 -9.20 5.15
CA PHE A 568 13.03 -7.76 5.38
C PHE A 568 12.18 -7.33 6.59
N GLY A 569 11.37 -8.23 7.15
CA GLY A 569 10.71 -8.03 8.45
C GLY A 569 11.73 -7.95 9.59
N VAL A 570 12.75 -8.82 9.59
CA VAL A 570 13.84 -8.76 10.57
C VAL A 570 14.64 -7.48 10.40
N TRP A 571 14.96 -7.14 9.14
CA TRP A 571 15.64 -5.89 8.81
C TRP A 571 14.84 -4.66 9.27
N PHE A 572 13.52 -4.66 9.10
CA PHE A 572 12.65 -3.58 9.56
C PHE A 572 12.73 -3.40 11.07
N CYS A 573 12.67 -4.48 11.85
CA CYS A 573 12.77 -4.39 13.31
C CYS A 573 14.13 -3.83 13.75
N LEU A 574 15.23 -4.30 13.17
CA LEU A 574 16.56 -3.75 13.45
C LEU A 574 16.66 -2.27 13.08
N TYR A 575 16.16 -1.89 11.91
CA TYR A 575 16.12 -0.50 11.46
C TYR A 575 15.21 0.36 12.36
N TYR A 576 14.12 -0.21 12.85
CA TYR A 576 13.21 0.47 13.76
C TYR A 576 13.92 0.81 15.07
N GLU A 577 14.57 -0.16 15.71
CA GLU A 577 15.28 0.05 16.98
C GLU A 577 16.49 0.98 16.82
N ALA A 578 17.27 0.81 15.75
CA ALA A 578 18.48 1.59 15.53
C ALA A 578 18.23 3.03 15.06
N VAL A 579 17.16 3.27 14.30
CA VAL A 579 16.93 4.56 13.62
C VAL A 579 15.58 5.17 13.96
N LEU A 580 14.49 4.43 13.70
CA LEU A 580 13.16 5.03 13.82
C LEU A 580 12.82 5.36 15.27
N LEU A 581 13.16 4.50 16.23
CA LEU A 581 12.85 4.67 17.64
C LEU A 581 13.27 6.03 18.17
N TRP A 582 14.48 6.48 17.81
CA TRP A 582 15.05 7.76 18.22
C TRP A 582 14.36 8.99 17.63
N GLN A 583 13.48 8.81 16.64
CA GLN A 583 12.59 9.87 16.20
C GLN A 583 11.43 10.13 17.19
N MET A 584 11.11 9.19 18.10
CA MET A 584 10.04 9.39 19.09
C MET A 584 10.35 10.50 20.09
N PRO A 585 11.53 10.54 20.75
CA PRO A 585 11.89 11.66 21.61
C PRO A 585 11.85 13.00 20.87
N VAL A 586 12.35 13.04 19.63
CA VAL A 586 12.27 14.24 18.79
C VAL A 586 10.81 14.63 18.53
N ALA A 587 9.92 13.68 18.28
CA ALA A 587 8.50 13.95 18.07
C ALA A 587 7.82 14.52 19.33
N TRP A 588 8.19 14.08 20.54
CA TRP A 588 7.68 14.62 21.81
C TRP A 588 7.92 16.12 21.97
N PHE A 589 9.03 16.62 21.42
CA PHE A 589 9.41 18.03 21.50
C PHE A 589 9.27 18.77 20.16
N THR A 590 8.62 18.20 19.15
CA THR A 590 8.46 18.88 17.84
C THR A 590 7.09 18.69 17.21
N PHE A 591 6.10 18.24 17.99
CA PHE A 591 4.73 18.02 17.50
C PHE A 591 4.04 19.28 16.96
N TRP A 592 4.57 20.48 17.25
CA TRP A 592 4.06 21.77 16.81
C TRP A 592 4.55 22.27 15.45
N LYS A 593 5.59 21.67 14.84
CA LYS A 593 6.08 22.12 13.52
C LYS A 593 5.03 21.85 12.45
N SER A 594 4.79 22.80 11.52
CA SER A 594 3.63 22.81 10.61
C SER A 594 3.93 22.76 9.10
N THR A 595 5.18 22.55 8.66
CA THR A 595 5.58 22.48 7.22
C THR A 595 5.22 21.18 6.49
N TRP A 596 4.74 21.27 5.24
CA TRP A 596 4.42 20.12 4.38
C TRP A 596 5.64 19.17 4.29
N GLY A 597 5.62 18.08 5.05
CA GLY A 597 6.86 17.45 5.52
C GLY A 597 7.70 16.71 4.45
N THR A 598 7.18 16.55 3.23
CA THR A 598 7.82 15.79 2.14
C THR A 598 8.04 16.57 0.86
N ARG A 599 7.25 17.62 0.58
CA ARG A 599 7.40 18.47 -0.61
C ARG A 599 7.50 19.92 -0.18
N LEU A 600 8.32 20.67 -0.89
CA LEU A 600 8.53 22.08 -0.59
C LEU A 600 7.33 22.87 -1.10
N THR A 601 6.63 23.55 -0.20
CA THR A 601 5.58 24.51 -0.58
C THR A 601 6.21 25.75 -1.23
N PRO A 602 5.45 26.58 -1.96
CA PRO A 602 5.94 27.87 -2.41
C PRO A 602 6.50 28.74 -1.27
N ALA A 603 5.92 28.64 -0.07
CA ALA A 603 6.42 29.31 1.13
C ALA A 603 7.77 28.74 1.61
N ASP A 604 7.93 27.41 1.62
CA ASP A 604 9.20 26.76 1.96
C ASP A 604 10.30 27.10 0.93
N LEU A 605 9.95 27.17 -0.36
CA LEU A 605 10.87 27.59 -1.42
C LEU A 605 11.32 29.04 -1.22
N ALA A 606 10.38 29.95 -0.96
CA ALA A 606 10.68 31.35 -0.67
C ALA A 606 11.53 31.52 0.61
N GLU A 607 11.33 30.67 1.62
CA GLU A 607 12.15 30.67 2.84
C GLU A 607 13.56 30.13 2.56
N ILE A 608 13.69 29.03 1.80
CA ILE A 608 14.98 28.49 1.36
C ILE A 608 15.73 29.52 0.50
N GLU A 609 15.06 30.22 -0.41
CA GLU A 609 15.66 31.30 -1.19
C GLU A 609 16.15 32.44 -0.30
N LYS A 610 15.36 32.85 0.69
CA LYS A 610 15.77 33.86 1.68
C LYS A 610 16.99 33.40 2.49
N GLU A 611 17.02 32.15 2.96
CA GLU A 611 18.15 31.59 3.70
C GLU A 611 19.40 31.46 2.82
N THR A 612 19.22 31.02 1.57
CA THR A 612 20.31 30.90 0.58
C THR A 612 20.89 32.27 0.26
N LYS A 613 20.04 33.28 0.06
CA LYS A 613 20.45 34.67 -0.15
C LYS A 613 21.20 35.22 1.06
N LYS A 614 20.70 34.99 2.29
CA LYS A 614 21.41 35.36 3.53
C LYS A 614 22.77 34.66 3.68
N ARG A 615 22.88 33.41 3.22
CA ARG A 615 24.12 32.63 3.27
C ARG A 615 25.14 33.13 2.24
N GLN A 616 24.69 33.42 1.02
CA GLN A 616 25.50 34.06 -0.02
C GLN A 616 25.97 35.46 0.41
N GLU A 617 25.11 36.27 1.04
CA GLU A 617 25.48 37.56 1.60
C GLU A 617 26.52 37.45 2.73
N LYS A 618 26.41 36.41 3.59
CA LYS A 618 27.41 36.13 4.63
C LYS A 618 28.74 35.65 4.04
N GLU A 619 28.72 34.83 3.00
CA GLU A 619 29.92 34.36 2.29
C GLU A 619 30.60 35.50 1.53
N ALA A 620 29.84 36.38 0.86
CA ALA A 620 30.36 37.58 0.21
C ALA A 620 30.98 38.58 1.20
N ARG A 621 30.40 38.73 2.40
CA ARG A 621 30.99 39.55 3.49
C ARG A 621 32.25 38.92 4.10
N LYS A 622 32.38 37.59 4.06
CA LYS A 622 33.60 36.90 4.49
C LYS A 622 34.70 36.98 3.43
N GLY A 623 34.36 36.88 2.15
CA GLY A 623 35.30 37.06 1.04
C GLY A 623 35.92 38.46 1.01
N LYS A 624 35.10 39.51 1.19
CA LYS A 624 35.61 40.90 1.27
C LYS A 624 36.53 41.19 2.45
N LYS A 625 36.52 40.38 3.52
CA LYS A 625 37.42 40.55 4.67
C LYS A 625 38.79 39.88 4.49
N VAL A 626 38.97 39.07 3.45
CA VAL A 626 40.25 38.39 3.15
C VAL A 626 41.07 39.20 2.13
N ASP A 627 40.43 40.03 1.32
CA ASP A 627 41.11 40.91 0.34
C ASP A 627 41.56 42.26 0.91
N ASP A 628 41.15 42.60 2.15
CA ASP A 628 41.50 43.85 2.86
C ASP A 628 42.61 43.66 3.94
N HIS A 629 43.40 42.58 3.86
CA HIS A 629 44.55 42.35 4.75
C HIS A 629 45.85 42.12 4.00
#